data_AF-A0A954TV02-F1
#
_entry.id   AF-A0A954TV02-F1
#
_cell.length_a   1.000
_cell.length_b   1.000
_cell.length_c   1.000
_cell.angle_alpha   90.00
_cell.angle_beta   90.00
_cell.angle_gamma   90.00
#
_symmetry.space_group_name_H-M   'P 1'
#
loop_
_entity.id
_entity.type
_entity.pdbx_description
1 polymer ?
#
loop_
_entity_poly.entity_id
_entity_poly.type
_entity_poly.pdbx_seq_one_letter_code
_entity_poly.pdbx_strand_id
1 'polypeptide(L)'
;MSTRLLNCICFFGCLCFTTLSTTFSHADDSIFPDKNLEAVVRTYVFEKRNNEEPITEKDVENLSTIKGVGKGIKDLTGLDKCVSLALLNLENNEISDIQAIKGLKNLQSVNLAKNQITDISAVSELTKLQYLHLANNQVTDLKPLSWLANMRSLYLSNNKVSNLEPIAELTKIWSLYLDGNSVTDLKPLAKLKWLSSLDLRDDQVEDIAPLSELTELRHLFLEGNKLTDLAVLVGMAEKDASGEQRFAPFWNLYLANNPLDDAKTKPQLERLKELGARLHMEPTPR
;
A
#
# COMPACT_ATOMS: atom_id res chain seq x y z
N MET A 1 -86.34 28.41 24.80
CA MET A 1 -85.06 28.66 24.10
C MET A 1 -85.35 28.49 22.60
N SER A 2 -85.82 29.51 21.87
CA SER A 2 -85.05 30.61 21.22
C SER A 2 -84.06 30.05 20.18
N THR A 3 -83.93 30.43 18.90
CA THR A 3 -84.62 31.34 17.95
C THR A 3 -83.93 31.10 16.57
N ARG A 4 -84.67 31.32 15.47
CA ARG A 4 -84.26 31.83 14.14
C ARG A 4 -82.81 31.63 13.63
N LEU A 5 -82.70 31.04 12.44
CA LEU A 5 -81.57 31.26 11.51
C LEU A 5 -81.89 32.42 10.55
N LEU A 6 -81.01 33.42 10.51
CA LEU A 6 -80.90 34.44 9.46
C LEU A 6 -79.41 34.63 9.12
N ASN A 7 -79.12 34.65 7.82
CA ASN A 7 -77.93 35.10 7.07
C ASN A 7 -76.74 35.74 7.80
N CYS A 8 -75.50 35.42 7.36
CA CYS A 8 -74.57 36.43 6.84
C CYS A 8 -73.30 35.83 6.20
N ILE A 9 -72.92 36.45 5.09
CA ILE A 9 -71.70 36.27 4.30
C ILE A 9 -70.54 36.98 5.02
N CYS A 10 -69.34 36.39 5.07
CA CYS A 10 -68.10 37.14 5.27
C CYS A 10 -66.90 36.50 4.53
N PHE A 11 -66.30 37.32 3.66
CA PHE A 11 -64.95 37.20 3.08
C PHE A 11 -63.89 37.01 4.18
N PHE A 12 -62.90 36.14 3.97
CA PHE A 12 -61.61 36.24 4.63
C PHE A 12 -60.47 35.97 3.64
N GLY A 13 -59.50 36.88 3.67
CA GLY A 13 -58.45 37.04 2.68
C GLY A 13 -57.46 35.88 2.60
N CYS A 14 -57.00 35.64 1.37
CA CYS A 14 -55.87 34.78 1.05
C CYS A 14 -54.58 35.50 1.44
N LEU A 15 -54.01 35.19 2.61
CA LEU A 15 -52.60 35.46 2.88
C LEU A 15 -51.77 34.40 2.15
N CYS A 16 -51.24 34.79 1.00
CA CYS A 16 -50.20 34.03 0.31
C CYS A 16 -48.90 34.20 1.12
N PHE A 17 -48.63 33.27 2.04
CA PHE A 17 -47.30 33.13 2.62
C PHE A 17 -46.41 32.41 1.62
N THR A 18 -45.49 33.17 1.03
CA THR A 18 -44.33 32.67 0.29
C THR A 18 -43.40 31.93 1.23
N THR A 19 -43.24 30.62 1.07
CA THR A 19 -42.04 29.93 1.52
C THR A 19 -41.17 29.64 0.31
N LEU A 20 -40.22 30.54 0.03
CA LEU A 20 -39.06 30.16 -0.76
C LEU A 20 -38.31 29.11 0.07
N SER A 21 -38.48 27.84 -0.28
CA SER A 21 -37.59 26.78 0.16
C SER A 21 -36.29 26.93 -0.62
N THR A 22 -35.37 27.73 -0.09
CA THR A 22 -33.97 27.66 -0.49
C THR A 22 -33.41 26.39 0.12
N THR A 23 -33.40 25.31 -0.66
CA THR A 23 -32.55 24.16 -0.38
C THR A 23 -31.11 24.61 -0.54
N PHE A 24 -30.49 25.09 0.54
CA PHE A 24 -29.03 25.19 0.60
C PHE A 24 -28.48 23.77 0.51
N SER A 25 -27.77 23.48 -0.57
CA SER A 25 -26.89 22.31 -0.66
C SER A 25 -25.79 22.50 0.40
N HIS A 26 -26.01 22.00 1.61
CA HIS A 26 -25.03 22.10 2.70
C HIS A 26 -23.79 21.22 2.45
N ALA A 27 -23.79 20.38 1.42
CA ALA A 27 -22.65 19.54 1.05
C ALA A 27 -21.42 20.32 0.54
N ASP A 28 -21.53 21.61 0.25
CA ASP A 28 -20.40 22.46 -0.17
C ASP A 28 -19.56 23.01 0.99
N ASP A 29 -20.03 22.90 2.23
CA ASP A 29 -19.26 23.30 3.42
C ASP A 29 -18.45 22.14 4.03
N SER A 30 -18.39 20.98 3.37
CA SER A 30 -17.61 19.86 3.87
C SER A 30 -16.11 20.16 3.83
N ILE A 31 -15.37 19.68 4.83
CA ILE A 31 -13.89 19.74 4.84
C ILE A 31 -13.23 18.92 3.72
N PHE A 32 -13.98 18.10 3.00
CA PHE A 32 -13.52 17.28 1.88
C PHE A 32 -14.03 17.86 0.55
N PRO A 33 -13.20 18.59 -0.21
CA PRO A 33 -13.60 19.12 -1.51
C PRO A 33 -13.82 18.02 -2.56
N ASP A 34 -13.06 16.92 -2.49
CA ASP A 34 -13.27 15.73 -3.33
C ASP A 34 -14.54 14.99 -2.86
N LYS A 35 -15.60 15.04 -3.66
CA LYS A 35 -16.89 14.42 -3.32
C LYS A 35 -16.79 12.89 -3.24
N ASN A 36 -15.84 12.24 -3.92
CA ASN A 36 -15.64 10.80 -3.80
C ASN A 36 -14.98 10.45 -2.46
N LEU A 37 -14.00 11.24 -2.02
CA LEU A 37 -13.40 11.08 -0.70
C LEU A 37 -14.42 11.39 0.40
N GLU A 38 -15.16 12.49 0.27
CA GLU A 38 -16.24 12.87 1.17
C GLU A 38 -17.24 11.72 1.34
N ALA A 39 -17.74 11.16 0.22
CA ALA A 39 -18.70 10.06 0.25
C ALA A 39 -18.12 8.81 0.93
N VAL A 40 -16.83 8.53 0.76
CA VAL A 40 -16.14 7.44 1.46
C VAL A 40 -16.08 7.71 2.97
N VAL A 41 -15.58 8.88 3.37
CA VAL A 41 -15.43 9.24 4.78
C VAL A 41 -16.79 9.30 5.48
N ARG A 42 -17.83 9.80 4.80
CA ARG A 42 -19.22 9.84 5.28
C ARG A 42 -19.70 8.48 5.77
N THR A 43 -19.29 7.38 5.14
CA THR A 43 -19.69 6.02 5.57
C THR A 43 -19.16 5.65 6.95
N TYR A 44 -18.09 6.31 7.42
CA TYR A 44 -17.49 6.11 8.73
C TYR A 44 -18.00 7.08 9.79
N VAL A 45 -18.67 8.17 9.40
CA VAL A 45 -19.27 9.14 10.32
C VAL A 45 -20.72 8.74 10.61
N PHE A 46 -20.95 8.01 11.70
CA PHE A 46 -22.26 7.42 12.04
C PHE A 46 -23.41 8.43 12.02
N GLU A 47 -23.19 9.63 12.54
CA GLU A 47 -24.19 10.69 12.65
C GLU A 47 -24.57 11.30 11.29
N LYS A 48 -23.69 11.21 10.29
CA LYS A 48 -23.82 11.88 8.98
C LYS A 48 -24.00 10.93 7.80
N ARG A 49 -23.85 9.63 8.00
CA ARG A 49 -23.89 8.62 6.93
C ARG A 49 -25.23 8.51 6.18
N ASN A 50 -26.32 9.00 6.76
CA ASN A 50 -27.68 8.91 6.20
C ASN A 50 -28.34 10.29 6.01
N ASN A 51 -27.55 11.37 6.00
CA ASN A 51 -28.05 12.72 5.76
C ASN A 51 -27.06 13.51 4.89
N GLU A 52 -27.39 14.76 4.59
CA GLU A 52 -26.60 15.67 3.76
C GLU A 52 -25.87 16.74 4.58
N GLU A 53 -25.81 16.57 5.92
CA GLU A 53 -25.06 17.51 6.76
C GLU A 53 -23.56 17.44 6.41
N PRO A 54 -22.86 18.59 6.27
CA PRO A 54 -21.45 18.63 5.89
C PRO A 54 -20.58 17.99 6.96
N ILE A 55 -19.61 17.19 6.53
CA ILE A 55 -18.60 16.64 7.43
C ILE A 55 -17.65 17.76 7.88
N THR A 56 -17.44 17.84 9.18
CA THR A 56 -16.58 18.81 9.90
C THR A 56 -15.37 18.10 10.50
N GLU A 57 -14.39 18.87 10.99
CA GLU A 57 -13.17 18.30 11.60
C GLU A 57 -13.48 17.40 12.81
N LYS A 58 -14.43 17.82 13.65
CA LYS A 58 -14.83 17.08 14.86
C LYS A 58 -15.40 15.70 14.55
N ASP A 59 -16.06 15.57 13.40
CA ASP A 59 -16.66 14.30 12.99
C ASP A 59 -15.60 13.24 12.64
N VAL A 60 -14.39 13.67 12.28
CA VAL A 60 -13.34 12.80 11.73
C VAL A 60 -12.15 12.57 12.65
N GLU A 61 -11.98 13.38 13.70
CA GLU A 61 -10.81 13.34 14.59
C GLU A 61 -10.56 11.96 15.23
N ASN A 62 -11.65 11.18 15.43
CA ASN A 62 -11.64 9.87 16.08
C ASN A 62 -11.70 8.69 15.08
N LEU A 63 -11.73 8.95 13.77
CA LEU A 63 -11.75 7.88 12.78
C LEU A 63 -10.40 7.16 12.76
N SER A 64 -10.43 5.85 13.00
CA SER A 64 -9.23 5.00 13.02
C SER A 64 -8.98 4.28 11.70
N THR A 65 -9.99 4.20 10.83
CA THR A 65 -9.95 3.46 9.56
C THR A 65 -10.74 4.19 8.48
N ILE A 66 -10.15 4.31 7.29
CA ILE A 66 -10.83 4.78 6.08
C ILE A 66 -10.45 3.84 4.93
N LYS A 67 -11.45 3.32 4.20
CA LYS A 67 -11.26 2.49 3.01
C LYS A 67 -12.14 2.97 1.86
N GLY A 68 -11.52 3.33 0.75
CA GLY A 68 -12.17 3.90 -0.43
C GLY A 68 -11.56 3.37 -1.72
N VAL A 69 -11.62 2.06 -1.94
CA VAL A 69 -11.00 1.41 -3.12
C VAL A 69 -11.83 1.66 -4.38
N GLY A 70 -11.20 2.06 -5.49
CA GLY A 70 -11.90 2.14 -6.78
C GLY A 70 -12.93 3.26 -6.86
N LYS A 71 -12.71 4.40 -6.18
CA LYS A 71 -13.72 5.46 -6.03
C LYS A 71 -13.46 6.69 -6.91
N GLY A 72 -12.35 6.73 -7.64
CA GLY A 72 -11.98 7.89 -8.45
C GLY A 72 -11.61 9.09 -7.59
N ILE A 73 -11.05 8.86 -6.40
CA ILE A 73 -10.53 9.91 -5.51
C ILE A 73 -9.27 10.52 -6.12
N LYS A 74 -9.16 11.85 -6.08
CA LYS A 74 -8.03 12.61 -6.63
C LYS A 74 -7.36 13.48 -5.58
N ASP A 75 -8.17 14.10 -4.72
CA ASP A 75 -7.70 15.06 -3.72
C ASP A 75 -7.96 14.53 -2.30
N LEU A 76 -6.91 14.58 -1.46
CA LEU A 76 -6.92 14.11 -0.08
C LEU A 76 -7.11 15.23 0.95
N THR A 77 -7.39 16.46 0.51
CA THR A 77 -7.68 17.60 1.39
C THR A 77 -8.75 17.25 2.43
N GLY A 78 -8.51 17.64 3.68
CA GLY A 78 -9.36 17.31 4.84
C GLY A 78 -8.95 16.02 5.56
N LEU A 79 -8.18 15.13 4.92
CA LEU A 79 -7.72 13.89 5.55
C LEU A 79 -6.72 14.15 6.69
N ASP A 80 -6.04 15.29 6.68
CA ASP A 80 -5.13 15.75 7.75
C ASP A 80 -5.86 15.94 9.10
N LYS A 81 -7.19 16.08 9.07
CA LYS A 81 -8.05 16.19 10.27
C LYS A 81 -8.37 14.84 10.92
N CYS A 82 -8.11 13.73 10.22
CA CYS A 82 -8.32 12.37 10.74
C CYS A 82 -7.16 11.94 11.66
N VAL A 83 -6.90 12.70 12.72
CA VAL A 83 -5.67 12.59 13.53
C VAL A 83 -5.48 11.23 14.24
N SER A 84 -6.57 10.48 14.45
CA SER A 84 -6.55 9.13 15.02
C SER A 84 -6.38 8.01 13.98
N LEU A 85 -6.24 8.34 12.70
CA LEU A 85 -6.22 7.35 11.61
C LEU A 85 -5.03 6.41 11.75
N ALA A 86 -5.32 5.11 11.78
CA ALA A 86 -4.32 4.03 11.87
C ALA A 86 -4.24 3.20 10.58
N LEU A 87 -5.37 3.07 9.86
CA LEU A 87 -5.48 2.32 8.61
C LEU A 87 -6.08 3.19 7.50
N LEU A 88 -5.34 3.37 6.42
CA LEU A 88 -5.81 4.03 5.20
C LEU A 88 -5.69 3.06 4.02
N ASN A 89 -6.79 2.78 3.33
CA ASN A 89 -6.78 2.04 2.07
C ASN A 89 -7.52 2.82 0.98
N LEU A 90 -6.76 3.43 0.07
CA LEU A 90 -7.26 4.15 -1.10
C LEU A 90 -6.68 3.56 -2.39
N GLU A 91 -6.55 2.23 -2.43
CA GLU A 91 -6.13 1.51 -3.64
C GLU A 91 -7.02 1.82 -4.84
N ASN A 92 -6.43 1.84 -6.04
CA ASN A 92 -7.14 1.96 -7.31
C ASN A 92 -7.95 3.27 -7.40
N ASN A 93 -7.25 4.39 -7.25
CA ASN A 93 -7.82 5.74 -7.39
C ASN A 93 -6.94 6.57 -8.35
N GLU A 94 -7.14 7.88 -8.37
CA GLU A 94 -6.41 8.82 -9.23
C GLU A 94 -5.58 9.80 -8.39
N ILE A 95 -5.05 9.35 -7.25
CA ILE A 95 -4.32 10.18 -6.29
C ILE A 95 -2.89 10.40 -6.79
N SER A 96 -2.44 11.65 -6.86
CA SER A 96 -1.04 12.01 -7.15
C SER A 96 -0.34 12.71 -5.99
N ASP A 97 -1.08 13.46 -5.17
CA ASP A 97 -0.57 14.17 -3.99
C ASP A 97 -1.07 13.50 -2.71
N ILE A 98 -0.12 13.18 -1.82
CA ILE A 98 -0.38 12.57 -0.52
C ILE A 98 0.05 13.43 0.66
N GLN A 99 0.36 14.72 0.47
CA GLN A 99 0.80 15.59 1.58
C GLN A 99 -0.19 15.67 2.75
N ALA A 100 -1.49 15.47 2.49
CA ALA A 100 -2.52 15.42 3.52
C ALA A 100 -2.26 14.34 4.60
N ILE A 101 -1.48 13.28 4.32
CA ILE A 101 -1.18 12.25 5.33
C ILE A 101 0.05 12.54 6.19
N LYS A 102 0.82 13.60 5.88
CA LYS A 102 2.12 13.88 6.51
C LYS A 102 2.07 13.99 8.03
N GLY A 103 0.97 14.55 8.55
CA GLY A 103 0.73 14.75 9.98
C GLY A 103 0.12 13.55 10.71
N LEU A 104 -0.32 12.51 10.01
CA LEU A 104 -1.12 11.41 10.58
C LEU A 104 -0.24 10.36 11.28
N LYS A 105 0.43 10.77 12.37
CA LYS A 105 1.47 9.97 13.06
C LYS A 105 1.00 8.65 13.67
N ASN A 106 -0.31 8.40 13.68
CA ASN A 106 -0.90 7.14 14.14
C ASN A 106 -1.01 6.07 13.04
N LEU A 107 -0.74 6.41 11.78
CA LEU A 107 -0.78 5.48 10.66
C LEU A 107 0.17 4.30 10.88
N GLN A 108 -0.39 3.11 10.75
CA GLN A 108 0.30 1.82 10.87
C GLN A 108 0.22 1.02 9.56
N SER A 109 -0.86 1.22 8.79
CA SER A 109 -1.07 0.55 7.51
C SER A 109 -1.62 1.52 6.47
N VAL A 110 -0.90 1.65 5.36
CA VAL A 110 -1.27 2.51 4.23
C VAL A 110 -1.22 1.67 2.94
N ASN A 111 -2.37 1.57 2.27
CA ASN A 111 -2.47 1.02 0.92
C ASN A 111 -2.89 2.12 -0.06
N LEU A 112 -2.00 2.44 -0.98
CA LEU A 112 -2.13 3.43 -2.04
C LEU A 112 -1.74 2.84 -3.40
N ALA A 113 -1.81 1.51 -3.54
CA ALA A 113 -1.51 0.85 -4.81
C ALA A 113 -2.45 1.33 -5.93
N LYS A 114 -1.98 1.27 -7.18
CA LYS A 114 -2.74 1.67 -8.38
C LYS A 114 -3.24 3.12 -8.28
N ASN A 115 -2.30 4.04 -8.16
CA ASN A 115 -2.52 5.49 -8.15
C ASN A 115 -1.48 6.16 -9.07
N GLN A 116 -1.30 7.47 -8.95
CA GLN A 116 -0.42 8.29 -9.78
C GLN A 116 0.67 8.97 -8.94
N ILE A 117 1.14 8.28 -7.88
CA ILE A 117 2.04 8.86 -6.88
C ILE A 117 3.49 8.82 -7.38
N THR A 118 4.15 9.98 -7.33
CA THR A 118 5.60 10.11 -7.60
C THR A 118 6.38 10.50 -6.35
N ASP A 119 5.84 11.39 -5.52
CA ASP A 119 6.48 11.89 -4.31
C ASP A 119 5.87 11.24 -3.06
N ILE A 120 6.72 10.57 -2.28
CA ILE A 120 6.33 9.94 -1.02
C ILE A 120 6.87 10.70 0.21
N SER A 121 7.32 11.95 0.07
CA SER A 121 7.86 12.76 1.16
C SER A 121 6.93 12.88 2.37
N ALA A 122 5.61 12.79 2.15
CA ALA A 122 4.60 12.77 3.21
C ALA A 122 4.78 11.62 4.21
N VAL A 123 5.36 10.47 3.81
CA VAL A 123 5.50 9.33 4.73
C VAL A 123 6.71 9.43 5.67
N SER A 124 7.60 10.41 5.46
CA SER A 124 8.93 10.47 6.08
C SER A 124 8.96 10.45 7.62
N GLU A 125 7.88 10.90 8.24
CA GLU A 125 7.76 11.00 9.69
C GLU A 125 6.70 10.06 10.27
N LEU A 126 6.16 9.12 9.47
CA LEU A 126 5.16 8.15 9.91
C LEU A 126 5.82 6.96 10.60
N THR A 127 6.54 7.20 11.69
CA THR A 127 7.42 6.22 12.35
C THR A 127 6.70 4.99 12.94
N LYS A 128 5.38 5.02 13.05
CA LYS A 128 4.54 3.86 13.43
C LYS A 128 4.15 2.97 12.25
N LEU A 129 4.46 3.36 11.01
CA LEU A 129 4.09 2.63 9.81
C LEU A 129 4.79 1.27 9.77
N GLN A 130 3.98 0.23 9.56
CA GLN A 130 4.42 -1.17 9.50
C GLN A 130 4.14 -1.80 8.13
N TYR A 131 3.13 -1.28 7.43
CA TYR A 131 2.70 -1.74 6.12
C TYR A 131 2.56 -0.54 5.18
N LEU A 132 3.26 -0.58 4.05
CA LEU A 132 3.14 0.40 2.98
C LEU A 132 3.03 -0.33 1.64
N HIS A 133 1.93 -0.10 0.93
CA HIS A 133 1.69 -0.65 -0.39
C HIS A 133 1.51 0.47 -1.41
N LEU A 134 2.46 0.55 -2.33
CA LEU A 134 2.60 1.56 -3.37
C LEU A 134 2.74 0.92 -4.77
N ALA A 135 2.36 -0.35 -4.93
CA ALA A 135 2.49 -1.03 -6.21
C ALA A 135 1.71 -0.30 -7.31
N ASN A 136 2.21 -0.30 -8.55
CA ASN A 136 1.60 0.39 -9.69
C ASN A 136 1.43 1.89 -9.43
N ASN A 137 2.54 2.56 -9.11
CA ASN A 137 2.66 4.02 -9.03
C ASN A 137 3.86 4.46 -9.90
N GLN A 138 4.43 5.64 -9.66
CA GLN A 138 5.58 6.15 -10.40
C GLN A 138 6.70 6.61 -9.45
N VAL A 139 6.85 5.92 -8.31
CA VAL A 139 7.85 6.24 -7.28
C VAL A 139 9.26 5.92 -7.77
N THR A 140 10.18 6.87 -7.56
CA THR A 140 11.61 6.71 -7.88
C THR A 140 12.50 6.84 -6.65
N ASP A 141 12.16 7.74 -5.72
CA ASP A 141 12.99 8.06 -4.55
C ASP A 141 12.41 7.42 -3.28
N LEU A 142 13.22 6.57 -2.65
CA LEU A 142 12.88 5.90 -1.39
C LEU A 142 13.43 6.61 -0.16
N LYS A 143 14.15 7.75 -0.29
CA LYS A 143 14.72 8.49 0.84
C LYS A 143 13.73 8.79 1.97
N PRO A 144 12.44 9.09 1.72
CA PRO A 144 11.46 9.26 2.80
C PRO A 144 11.29 8.01 3.69
N LEU A 145 11.66 6.82 3.24
CA LEU A 145 11.50 5.58 4.01
C LEU A 145 12.62 5.33 5.04
N SER A 146 13.75 6.05 4.98
CA SER A 146 14.97 5.70 5.72
C SER A 146 14.85 5.65 7.24
N TRP A 147 13.83 6.27 7.82
CA TRP A 147 13.63 6.34 9.27
C TRP A 147 12.43 5.51 9.76
N LEU A 148 11.80 4.73 8.88
CA LEU A 148 10.61 3.96 9.20
C LEU A 148 10.96 2.59 9.82
N ALA A 149 11.71 2.61 10.93
CA ALA A 149 12.29 1.43 11.58
C ALA A 149 11.28 0.37 12.07
N ASN A 150 9.97 0.64 12.01
CA ASN A 150 8.91 -0.32 12.30
C ASN A 150 8.31 -0.98 11.05
N MET A 151 8.82 -0.66 9.85
CA MET A 151 8.37 -1.25 8.60
C MET A 151 8.56 -2.76 8.62
N ARG A 152 7.48 -3.47 8.28
CA ARG A 152 7.42 -4.94 8.20
C ARG A 152 7.20 -5.37 6.75
N SER A 153 6.28 -4.71 6.07
CA SER A 153 5.90 -5.08 4.71
C SER A 153 5.91 -3.86 3.79
N LEU A 154 6.72 -3.95 2.73
CA LEU A 154 6.89 -2.88 1.75
C LEU A 154 6.66 -3.44 0.36
N TYR A 155 5.65 -2.92 -0.33
CA TYR A 155 5.28 -3.35 -1.68
C TYR A 155 5.43 -2.18 -2.64
N LEU A 156 6.37 -2.31 -3.57
CA LEU A 156 6.80 -1.29 -4.53
C LEU A 156 6.75 -1.81 -5.97
N SER A 157 6.07 -2.92 -6.23
CA SER A 157 5.94 -3.54 -7.55
C SER A 157 5.50 -2.53 -8.62
N ASN A 158 6.02 -2.63 -9.85
CA ASN A 158 5.67 -1.76 -10.98
C ASN A 158 5.80 -0.26 -10.62
N ASN A 159 7.00 0.14 -10.21
CA ASN A 159 7.40 1.53 -10.01
C ASN A 159 8.64 1.84 -10.87
N LYS A 160 9.46 2.82 -10.48
CA LYS A 160 10.69 3.21 -11.17
C LYS A 160 11.87 3.24 -10.18
N VAL A 161 11.87 2.32 -9.23
CA VAL A 161 12.89 2.20 -8.18
C VAL A 161 14.13 1.49 -8.74
N SER A 162 15.30 2.03 -8.43
CA SER A 162 16.58 1.38 -8.73
C SER A 162 17.56 1.44 -7.56
N ASN A 163 17.44 2.46 -6.70
CA ASN A 163 18.28 2.64 -5.52
C ASN A 163 17.58 2.12 -4.26
N LEU A 164 18.17 1.10 -3.64
CA LEU A 164 17.67 0.49 -2.40
C LEU A 164 18.39 0.99 -1.13
N GLU A 165 19.40 1.85 -1.23
CA GLU A 165 20.12 2.37 -0.05
C GLU A 165 19.19 2.95 1.02
N PRO A 166 18.11 3.69 0.68
CA PRO A 166 17.20 4.21 1.69
C PRO A 166 16.51 3.16 2.56
N ILE A 167 16.43 1.90 2.13
CA ILE A 167 15.77 0.83 2.89
C ILE A 167 16.75 -0.11 3.62
N ALA A 168 18.06 0.16 3.56
CA ALA A 168 19.10 -0.72 4.10
C ALA A 168 18.99 -0.97 5.63
N GLU A 169 18.44 -0.01 6.36
CA GLU A 169 18.32 -0.05 7.82
C GLU A 169 16.90 -0.46 8.30
N LEU A 170 16.01 -0.84 7.38
CA LEU A 170 14.66 -1.32 7.71
C LEU A 170 14.68 -2.80 8.16
N THR A 171 15.50 -3.07 9.17
CA THR A 171 15.89 -4.41 9.65
C THR A 171 14.74 -5.30 10.15
N LYS A 172 13.53 -4.76 10.33
CA LYS A 172 12.30 -5.50 10.69
C LYS A 172 11.45 -5.93 9.49
N ILE A 173 11.86 -5.60 8.26
CA ILE A 173 11.15 -6.04 7.06
C ILE A 173 11.21 -7.57 6.95
N TRP A 174 10.04 -8.16 6.74
CA TRP A 174 9.88 -9.59 6.48
C TRP A 174 9.30 -9.88 5.09
N SER A 175 8.70 -8.87 4.44
CA SER A 175 8.12 -8.96 3.09
C SER A 175 8.48 -7.72 2.27
N LEU A 176 9.22 -7.92 1.19
CA LEU A 176 9.66 -6.87 0.27
C LEU A 176 9.36 -7.27 -1.17
N TYR A 177 8.54 -6.47 -1.85
CA TYR A 177 8.15 -6.72 -3.24
C TYR A 177 8.61 -5.54 -4.09
N LEU A 178 9.49 -5.82 -5.04
CA LEU A 178 10.17 -4.87 -5.92
C LEU A 178 9.98 -5.23 -7.40
N ASP A 179 9.16 -6.22 -7.74
CA ASP A 179 8.99 -6.69 -9.11
C ASP A 179 8.60 -5.58 -10.10
N GLY A 180 9.06 -5.69 -11.35
CA GLY A 180 8.77 -4.70 -12.39
C GLY A 180 9.37 -3.31 -12.11
N ASN A 181 10.54 -3.26 -11.49
CA ASN A 181 11.32 -2.04 -11.29
C ASN A 181 12.59 -2.06 -12.17
N SER A 182 13.69 -1.46 -11.71
CA SER A 182 14.99 -1.50 -12.40
C SER A 182 16.13 -1.69 -11.39
N VAL A 183 15.92 -2.60 -10.43
CA VAL A 183 16.90 -2.91 -9.39
C VAL A 183 18.06 -3.72 -9.98
N THR A 184 19.29 -3.32 -9.63
CA THR A 184 20.52 -4.03 -9.99
C THR A 184 21.39 -4.37 -8.79
N ASP A 185 21.45 -3.48 -7.78
CA ASP A 185 22.32 -3.63 -6.62
C ASP A 185 21.51 -4.08 -5.39
N LEU A 186 21.86 -5.26 -4.86
CA LEU A 186 21.22 -5.87 -3.70
C LEU A 186 22.01 -5.66 -2.39
N LYS A 187 23.15 -4.96 -2.40
CA LYS A 187 23.94 -4.68 -1.17
C LYS A 187 23.11 -4.11 -0.02
N PRO A 188 22.16 -3.17 -0.27
CA PRO A 188 21.31 -2.66 0.80
C PRO A 188 20.48 -3.73 1.53
N LEU A 189 20.21 -4.88 0.89
CA LEU A 189 19.39 -5.95 1.47
C LEU A 189 20.17 -6.86 2.43
N ALA A 190 21.51 -6.81 2.44
CA ALA A 190 22.35 -7.77 3.16
C ALA A 190 22.10 -7.82 4.69
N LYS A 191 21.58 -6.73 5.27
CA LYS A 191 21.26 -6.60 6.70
C LYS A 191 19.83 -7.00 7.06
N LEU A 192 18.95 -7.24 6.10
CA LEU A 192 17.52 -7.52 6.33
C LEU A 192 17.29 -8.97 6.75
N LYS A 193 17.85 -9.38 7.90
CA LYS A 193 17.89 -10.78 8.34
C LYS A 193 16.53 -11.45 8.57
N TRP A 194 15.48 -10.64 8.73
CA TRP A 194 14.10 -11.12 8.93
C TRP A 194 13.34 -11.30 7.61
N LEU A 195 13.96 -10.98 6.47
CA LEU A 195 13.33 -11.06 5.17
C LEU A 195 12.97 -12.51 4.84
N SER A 196 11.68 -12.75 4.65
CA SER A 196 11.14 -14.07 4.37
C SER A 196 10.51 -14.21 2.99
N SER A 197 9.96 -13.11 2.47
CA SER A 197 9.50 -13.01 1.09
C SER A 197 10.22 -11.85 0.40
N LEU A 198 10.94 -12.16 -0.67
CA LEU A 198 11.59 -11.19 -1.54
C LEU A 198 11.18 -11.43 -2.99
N ASP A 199 10.49 -10.46 -3.56
CA ASP A 199 10.11 -10.46 -4.98
C ASP A 199 10.93 -9.44 -5.75
N LEU A 200 11.75 -9.93 -6.68
CA LEU A 200 12.62 -9.17 -7.58
C LEU A 200 12.30 -9.54 -9.04
N ARG A 201 11.08 -9.99 -9.34
CA ARG A 201 10.74 -10.42 -10.72
C ARG A 201 10.85 -9.26 -11.70
N ASP A 202 11.27 -9.57 -12.93
CA ASP A 202 11.33 -8.59 -14.03
C ASP A 202 12.15 -7.33 -13.66
N ASP A 203 13.20 -7.48 -12.84
CA ASP A 203 14.22 -6.46 -12.52
C ASP A 203 15.47 -6.65 -13.42
N GLN A 204 16.64 -6.15 -13.01
CA GLN A 204 17.89 -6.22 -13.76
C GLN A 204 19.04 -6.84 -12.92
N VAL A 205 18.70 -7.72 -11.98
CA VAL A 205 19.65 -8.32 -11.03
C VAL A 205 20.55 -9.35 -11.74
N GLU A 206 21.86 -9.23 -11.52
CA GLU A 206 22.87 -10.18 -11.97
C GLU A 206 23.64 -10.79 -10.79
N ASP A 207 23.97 -9.97 -9.79
CA ASP A 207 24.69 -10.38 -8.58
C ASP A 207 23.74 -10.53 -7.39
N ILE A 208 23.64 -11.76 -6.89
CA ILE A 208 22.86 -12.12 -5.70
C ILE A 208 23.73 -12.42 -4.48
N ALA A 209 25.05 -12.24 -4.55
CA ALA A 209 25.96 -12.44 -3.41
C ALA A 209 25.54 -11.69 -2.13
N PRO A 210 24.96 -10.47 -2.19
CA PRO A 210 24.46 -9.79 -0.99
C PRO A 210 23.40 -10.55 -0.19
N LEU A 211 22.72 -11.53 -0.80
CA LEU A 211 21.69 -12.34 -0.14
C LEU A 211 22.26 -13.51 0.67
N SER A 212 23.56 -13.82 0.56
CA SER A 212 24.17 -15.06 1.07
C SER A 212 24.04 -15.28 2.59
N GLU A 213 23.84 -14.21 3.34
CA GLU A 213 23.72 -14.22 4.80
C GLU A 213 22.26 -14.06 5.28
N LEU A 214 21.27 -14.15 4.39
CA LEU A 214 19.85 -14.14 4.74
C LEU A 214 19.38 -15.56 5.00
N THR A 215 18.88 -15.83 6.20
CA THR A 215 18.55 -17.19 6.66
C THR A 215 17.06 -17.45 6.83
N GLU A 216 16.21 -16.44 6.61
CA GLU A 216 14.74 -16.54 6.76
C GLU A 216 13.98 -16.54 5.43
N LEU A 217 14.68 -16.47 4.29
CA LEU A 217 14.07 -16.41 2.95
C LEU A 217 13.34 -17.72 2.64
N ARG A 218 12.00 -17.68 2.71
CA ARG A 218 11.11 -18.81 2.36
C ARG A 218 10.63 -18.72 0.92
N HIS A 219 10.48 -17.50 0.41
CA HIS A 219 10.07 -17.23 -0.97
C HIS A 219 11.02 -16.22 -1.58
N LEU A 220 11.71 -16.64 -2.64
CA LEU A 220 12.62 -15.80 -3.39
C LEU A 220 12.24 -15.88 -4.87
N PHE A 221 11.69 -14.77 -5.38
CA PHE A 221 11.29 -14.65 -6.76
C PHE A 221 12.35 -13.84 -7.53
N LEU A 222 13.05 -14.51 -8.42
CA LEU A 222 14.15 -13.96 -9.23
C LEU A 222 13.86 -14.11 -10.73
N GLU A 223 12.63 -14.47 -11.11
CA GLU A 223 12.25 -14.65 -12.50
C GLU A 223 12.48 -13.37 -13.33
N GLY A 224 12.91 -13.50 -14.58
CA GLY A 224 13.06 -12.35 -15.49
C GLY A 224 14.25 -11.44 -15.19
N ASN A 225 15.31 -11.97 -14.56
CA ASN A 225 16.54 -11.25 -14.26
C ASN A 225 17.70 -11.67 -15.19
N LYS A 226 18.95 -11.38 -14.80
CA LYS A 226 20.18 -11.63 -15.57
C LYS A 226 21.09 -12.67 -14.91
N LEU A 227 20.53 -13.58 -14.12
CA LEU A 227 21.33 -14.59 -13.43
C LEU A 227 21.93 -15.59 -14.41
N THR A 228 23.24 -15.85 -14.26
CA THR A 228 23.99 -16.87 -15.02
C THR A 228 24.63 -17.93 -14.10
N ASP A 229 24.49 -17.77 -12.79
CA ASP A 229 25.09 -18.62 -11.76
C ASP A 229 24.18 -18.72 -10.55
N LEU A 230 24.05 -19.93 -10.00
CA LEU A 230 23.24 -20.22 -8.80
C LEU A 230 24.10 -20.66 -7.62
N ALA A 231 25.44 -20.58 -7.70
CA ALA A 231 26.36 -21.02 -6.65
C ALA A 231 26.07 -20.36 -5.29
N VAL A 232 25.65 -19.08 -5.28
CA VAL A 232 25.24 -18.38 -4.05
C VAL A 232 24.05 -19.09 -3.40
N LEU A 233 23.02 -19.43 -4.18
CA LEU A 233 21.84 -20.15 -3.67
C LEU A 233 22.21 -21.55 -3.17
N VAL A 234 23.10 -22.25 -3.88
CA VAL A 234 23.62 -23.56 -3.44
C VAL A 234 24.31 -23.44 -2.09
N GLY A 235 25.23 -22.47 -1.94
CA GLY A 235 25.95 -22.25 -0.69
C GLY A 235 25.02 -21.88 0.48
N MET A 236 23.97 -21.09 0.21
CA MET A 236 22.92 -20.82 1.20
C MET A 236 22.19 -22.10 1.62
N ALA A 237 21.77 -22.95 0.66
CA ALA A 237 21.11 -24.22 0.95
C ALA A 237 21.99 -25.19 1.74
N GLU A 238 23.29 -25.28 1.42
CA GLU A 238 24.23 -26.15 2.14
C GLU A 238 24.47 -25.69 3.58
N LYS A 239 24.60 -24.38 3.78
CA LYS A 239 24.70 -23.78 5.12
C LYS A 239 23.44 -24.02 5.95
N ASP A 240 22.26 -23.95 5.35
CA ASP A 240 20.99 -24.24 6.03
C ASP A 240 20.85 -25.73 6.38
N ALA A 241 21.13 -26.62 5.42
CA ALA A 241 21.00 -28.07 5.59
C ALA A 241 21.93 -28.65 6.67
N SER A 242 23.12 -28.06 6.84
CA SER A 242 24.08 -28.43 7.90
C SER A 242 23.86 -27.69 9.23
N GLY A 243 22.97 -26.71 9.26
CA GLY A 243 22.68 -25.86 10.41
C GLY A 243 21.29 -26.08 10.99
N GLU A 244 20.59 -24.97 11.24
CA GLU A 244 19.27 -24.96 11.90
C GLU A 244 18.10 -25.34 10.97
N GLN A 245 18.33 -25.48 9.66
CA GLN A 245 17.31 -25.85 8.67
C GLN A 245 16.09 -24.91 8.71
N ARG A 246 16.33 -23.60 8.57
CA ARG A 246 15.33 -22.54 8.69
C ARG A 246 14.42 -22.43 7.47
N PHE A 247 14.90 -22.73 6.27
CA PHE A 247 14.08 -22.70 5.05
C PHE A 247 13.90 -24.06 4.37
N ALA A 248 14.81 -25.03 4.49
CA ALA A 248 14.55 -26.40 4.00
C ALA A 248 13.44 -27.10 4.84
N PRO A 249 12.55 -27.94 4.26
CA PRO A 249 12.37 -28.30 2.85
C PRO A 249 11.33 -27.40 2.12
N PHE A 250 11.15 -26.17 2.58
CA PHE A 250 10.10 -25.25 2.13
C PHE A 250 10.64 -23.98 1.46
N TRP A 251 11.90 -23.96 1.04
CA TRP A 251 12.47 -22.82 0.33
C TRP A 251 11.98 -22.82 -1.12
N ASN A 252 11.16 -21.84 -1.48
CA ASN A 252 10.62 -21.68 -2.82
C ASN A 252 11.49 -20.69 -3.61
N LEU A 253 12.07 -21.18 -4.70
CA LEU A 253 12.92 -20.43 -5.62
C LEU A 253 12.23 -20.33 -6.98
N TYR A 254 11.95 -19.13 -7.45
CA TYR A 254 11.37 -18.88 -8.78
C TYR A 254 12.44 -18.28 -9.68
N LEU A 255 12.87 -19.02 -10.69
CA LEU A 255 14.10 -18.74 -11.45
C LEU A 255 13.88 -18.63 -12.96
N ALA A 256 12.62 -18.74 -13.42
CA ALA A 256 12.27 -18.68 -14.84
C ALA A 256 12.85 -17.44 -15.54
N ASN A 257 13.05 -17.51 -16.85
CA ASN A 257 13.46 -16.36 -17.68
C ASN A 257 14.79 -15.69 -17.28
N ASN A 258 15.71 -16.42 -16.65
CA ASN A 258 17.11 -16.00 -16.48
C ASN A 258 18.01 -16.62 -17.55
N PRO A 259 19.11 -15.98 -17.96
CA PRO A 259 20.10 -16.51 -18.91
C PRO A 259 20.99 -17.60 -18.27
N LEU A 260 20.38 -18.65 -17.75
CA LEU A 260 21.07 -19.78 -17.12
C LEU A 260 21.69 -20.68 -18.18
N ASP A 261 23.00 -20.87 -18.12
CA ASP A 261 23.71 -21.84 -18.97
C ASP A 261 23.51 -23.25 -18.41
N ASP A 262 22.93 -24.16 -19.20
CA ASP A 262 22.58 -25.52 -18.75
C ASP A 262 23.80 -26.31 -18.25
N ALA A 263 24.95 -26.20 -18.93
CA ALA A 263 26.14 -26.97 -18.59
C ALA A 263 26.67 -26.58 -17.20
N LYS A 264 26.57 -25.29 -16.86
CA LYS A 264 26.96 -24.75 -15.56
C LYS A 264 25.88 -24.94 -14.47
N THR A 265 24.62 -24.66 -14.79
CA THR A 265 23.56 -24.47 -13.78
C THR A 265 22.77 -25.73 -13.49
N LYS A 266 22.72 -26.71 -14.41
CA LYS A 266 22.00 -27.98 -14.17
C LYS A 266 22.51 -28.73 -12.93
N PRO A 267 23.82 -28.90 -12.69
CA PRO A 267 24.31 -29.49 -11.44
C PRO A 267 23.91 -28.70 -10.19
N GLN A 268 23.86 -27.36 -10.28
CA GLN A 268 23.47 -26.48 -9.18
C GLN A 268 21.97 -26.62 -8.85
N LEU A 269 21.12 -26.69 -9.87
CA LEU A 269 19.69 -26.92 -9.73
C LEU A 269 19.41 -28.29 -9.10
N GLU A 270 20.06 -29.36 -9.55
CA GLU A 270 19.92 -30.68 -8.94
C GLU A 270 20.38 -30.68 -7.48
N ARG A 271 21.50 -30.01 -7.19
CA ARG A 271 21.98 -29.85 -5.81
C ARG A 271 20.99 -29.10 -4.91
N LEU A 272 20.36 -28.04 -5.41
CA LEU A 272 19.32 -27.30 -4.69
C LEU A 272 18.11 -28.22 -4.37
N LYS A 273 17.68 -29.06 -5.30
CA LYS A 273 16.59 -30.03 -5.07
C LYS A 273 16.97 -31.08 -4.03
N GLU A 274 18.18 -31.62 -4.08
CA GLU A 274 18.69 -32.57 -3.08
C GLU A 274 18.68 -31.98 -1.66
N LEU A 275 18.94 -30.67 -1.55
CA LEU A 275 18.92 -29.92 -0.30
C LEU A 275 17.51 -29.48 0.13
N GLY A 276 16.47 -29.89 -0.60
CA GLY A 276 15.07 -29.66 -0.25
C GLY A 276 14.49 -28.33 -0.75
N ALA A 277 15.17 -27.60 -1.63
CA ALA A 277 14.59 -26.42 -2.27
C ALA A 277 13.54 -26.82 -3.31
N ARG A 278 12.47 -26.04 -3.39
CA ARG A 278 11.40 -26.16 -4.39
C ARG A 278 11.68 -25.17 -5.50
N LEU A 279 12.01 -25.71 -6.67
CA LEU A 279 12.37 -24.92 -7.84
C LEU A 279 11.15 -24.72 -8.74
N HIS A 280 10.88 -23.48 -9.09
CA HIS A 280 9.84 -23.06 -10.01
C HIS A 280 10.53 -22.45 -11.25
N MET A 281 10.58 -23.25 -12.32
CA MET A 281 11.24 -22.87 -13.58
C MET A 281 10.24 -22.40 -14.64
N GLU A 282 8.95 -22.51 -14.36
CA GLU A 282 7.88 -21.97 -15.19
C GLU A 282 7.53 -20.55 -14.75
N PRO A 283 7.15 -19.66 -15.70
CA PRO A 283 6.71 -18.32 -15.38
C PRO A 283 5.54 -18.30 -14.40
N THR A 284 5.60 -17.42 -13.40
CA THR A 284 4.47 -17.19 -12.50
C THR A 284 3.34 -16.46 -13.22
N PRO A 285 2.06 -16.89 -13.09
CA PRO A 285 0.93 -16.17 -13.67
C PRO A 285 0.89 -14.72 -13.17
N ARG A 286 0.74 -13.77 -14.09
CA ARG A 286 0.61 -12.34 -13.82
C ARG A 286 -0.79 -11.95 -13.35
#